data_AF-A0A3N9UMF8-F1
#
_entry.id   AF-A0A3N9UMF8-F1
#
_cell.length_a   1.000
_cell.length_b   1.000
_cell.length_c   1.000
_cell.angle_alpha   90.00
_cell.angle_beta   90.00
_cell.angle_gamma   90.00
#
_symmetry.space_group_name_H-M   'P 1'
#
loop_
_entity.id
_entity.type
_entity.pdbx_description
1 polymer ?
#
loop_
_entity_poly.entity_id
_entity_poly.type
_entity_poly.pdbx_seq_one_letter_code
_entity_poly.pdbx_strand_id
1 'polypeptide(L)' 'IVENPATAQPTGVHINARNPDDIAWGINLALEDRKRLKSWGKNARQRVLDNFTWQKAAEQTLQIYKEVV' A
#
# COMPACT_ATOMS: atom_id res chain seq x y z
N ILE A 1 3.97 1.61 -0.90
CA ILE A 1 2.84 0.64 -0.97
C ILE A 1 1.60 1.21 -0.30
N VAL A 2 1.77 1.89 0.83
CA VAL A 2 0.68 2.55 1.55
C VAL A 2 0.24 3.82 0.82
N GLU A 3 -1.05 3.92 0.59
CA GLU A 3 -1.75 5.12 0.13
C GLU A 3 -2.57 5.64 1.31
N ASN A 4 -2.30 6.89 1.68
CA ASN A 4 -2.84 7.56 2.86
C ASN A 4 -4.38 7.70 2.77
N PRO A 5 -5.14 7.66 3.88
CA PRO A 5 -6.59 7.93 3.95
C PRO A 5 -7.17 9.05 3.09
N ALA A 6 -6.39 10.06 2.68
CA ALA A 6 -6.85 11.14 1.81
C ALA A 6 -7.00 10.73 0.32
N THR A 7 -6.50 9.56 -0.09
CA THR A 7 -6.62 9.09 -1.49
C THR A 7 -7.99 8.46 -1.76
N ALA A 8 -8.31 8.30 -3.05
CA ALA A 8 -9.57 7.66 -3.47
C ALA A 8 -9.66 6.17 -3.08
N GLN A 9 -8.53 5.47 -3.00
CA GLN A 9 -8.44 4.06 -2.61
C GLN A 9 -7.34 3.85 -1.57
N PRO A 10 -7.57 4.26 -0.31
CA PRO A 10 -6.55 4.18 0.72
C PRO A 10 -6.23 2.73 1.06
N THR A 11 -4.96 2.45 1.34
CA THR A 11 -4.45 1.11 1.66
C THR A 11 -3.86 1.04 3.08
N GLY A 12 -3.76 2.17 3.77
CA GLY A 12 -3.24 2.28 5.13
C GLY A 12 -2.89 3.72 5.47
N VAL A 13 -2.10 3.92 6.53
CA VAL A 13 -1.61 5.24 6.95
C VAL A 13 -0.10 5.18 7.18
N HIS A 14 0.60 6.28 6.87
CA HIS A 14 2.00 6.45 7.27
C HIS A 14 2.07 7.17 8.61
N ILE A 15 3.02 6.76 9.44
CA ILE A 15 3.33 7.38 10.74
C ILE A 15 4.82 7.66 10.84
N ASN A 16 5.21 8.52 11.77
CA ASN A 16 6.59 8.71 12.16
C ASN A 16 7.04 7.57 13.07
N ALA A 17 7.83 6.65 12.52
CA ALA A 17 8.35 5.48 13.24
C ALA A 17 9.28 5.82 14.42
N ARG A 18 9.73 7.08 14.56
CA ARG A 18 10.56 7.54 15.69
C ARG A 18 9.75 8.24 16.78
N ASN A 19 8.44 8.37 16.61
CA ASN A 19 7.56 8.96 17.61
C ASN A 19 6.57 7.89 18.14
N PRO A 20 6.69 7.48 19.43
CA PRO A 20 5.78 6.49 19.99
C PRO A 20 4.30 6.93 19.99
N ASP A 21 4.04 8.22 20.17
CA ASP A 21 2.66 8.75 20.16
C ASP A 21 2.03 8.65 18.77
N ASP A 22 2.83 8.84 17.72
CA ASP A 22 2.36 8.75 16.34
C ASP A 22 2.12 7.28 15.92
N ILE A 23 2.95 6.36 16.41
CA ILE A 23 2.70 4.92 16.27
C ILE A 23 1.38 4.54 16.96
N ALA A 24 1.16 5.00 18.19
CA ALA A 24 -0.06 4.73 18.94
C ALA A 24 -1.29 5.30 18.21
N TRP A 25 -1.19 6.52 17.70
CA TRP A 25 -2.23 7.14 16.88
C TRP A 25 -2.55 6.31 15.64
N GLY A 26 -1.55 5.86 14.87
CA GLY A 26 -1.77 5.06 13.66
C GLY A 26 -2.46 3.72 13.94
N ILE A 27 -2.10 3.05 15.04
CA ILE A 27 -2.74 1.81 15.48
C ILE A 27 -4.20 2.08 15.87
N ASN A 28 -4.45 3.11 16.68
CA ASN A 28 -5.81 3.47 17.10
C ASN A 28 -6.68 3.85 15.91
N LEU A 29 -6.16 4.66 14.98
CA LEU A 29 -6.83 5.00 13.72
C LEU A 29 -7.15 3.73 12.91
N ALA A 30 -6.25 2.77 12.83
CA ALA A 30 -6.53 1.54 12.10
C ALA A 30 -7.67 0.74 12.77
N LEU A 31 -7.70 0.67 14.10
CA LEU A 31 -8.61 -0.21 14.85
C LEU A 31 -9.96 0.41 15.21
N GLU A 32 -10.08 1.74 15.28
CA GLU A 32 -11.33 2.43 15.67
C GLU A 32 -12.51 2.16 14.71
N ASP A 33 -12.23 1.90 13.43
CA ASP A 33 -13.23 1.57 12.43
C ASP A 33 -12.85 0.28 11.68
N ARG A 34 -13.53 -0.81 12.07
CA ARG A 34 -13.34 -2.14 11.48
C ARG A 34 -13.73 -2.22 10.01
N LYS A 35 -14.68 -1.41 9.52
CA LYS A 35 -15.06 -1.38 8.11
C LYS A 35 -13.95 -0.72 7.30
N ARG A 36 -13.44 0.43 7.76
CA ARG A 36 -12.29 1.11 7.16
C ARG A 36 -11.07 0.19 7.12
N LEU A 37 -10.72 -0.45 8.23
CA LEU A 37 -9.59 -1.39 8.29
C LEU A 37 -9.69 -2.51 7.24
N LYS A 38 -10.87 -3.13 7.12
CA LYS A 38 -11.11 -4.16 6.11
C LYS A 38 -11.00 -3.62 4.69
N SER A 39 -11.49 -2.39 4.45
CA SER A 39 -11.38 -1.75 3.13
C SER A 39 -9.92 -1.49 2.75
N TRP A 40 -9.11 -0.97 3.69
CA TRP A 40 -7.68 -0.75 3.48
C TRP A 40 -6.95 -2.06 3.14
N GLY A 41 -7.25 -3.15 3.85
CA GLY A 41 -6.67 -4.46 3.55
C GLY A 41 -7.02 -4.98 2.15
N LYS A 42 -8.27 -4.81 1.71
CA LYS A 42 -8.70 -5.19 0.36
C LYS A 42 -8.01 -4.36 -0.72
N ASN A 43 -7.97 -3.04 -0.55
CA ASN A 43 -7.31 -2.12 -1.48
C ASN A 43 -5.81 -2.42 -1.56
N ALA A 44 -5.16 -2.66 -0.42
CA ALA A 44 -3.75 -3.03 -0.35
C ALA A 44 -3.48 -4.33 -1.12
N ARG A 45 -4.33 -5.36 -0.92
CA ARG A 45 -4.20 -6.64 -1.62
C ARG A 45 -4.36 -6.47 -3.13
N GLN A 46 -5.33 -5.69 -3.57
CA GLN A 46 -5.56 -5.40 -4.99
C GLN A 46 -4.34 -4.69 -5.60
N ARG A 47 -3.84 -3.64 -4.95
CA ARG A 47 -2.66 -2.89 -5.38
C ARG A 47 -1.42 -3.78 -5.54
N VAL A 48 -1.23 -4.76 -4.64
CA VAL A 48 -0.15 -5.76 -4.74
C VAL A 48 -0.30 -6.62 -5.99
N LEU A 49 -1.51 -7.11 -6.28
CA LEU A 49 -1.77 -7.93 -7.48
C LEU A 49 -1.52 -7.14 -8.77
N ASP A 50 -1.91 -5.88 -8.79
CA ASP A 50 -1.86 -5.06 -10.00
C ASP A 50 -0.43 -4.65 -10.36
N ASN A 51 0.44 -4.46 -9.37
CA ASN A 51 1.71 -3.77 -9.56
C ASN A 51 2.95 -4.50 -9.03
N PHE A 52 2.81 -5.34 -8.01
CA PHE A 52 3.95 -5.88 -7.24
C PHE A 52 4.04 -7.40 -7.30
N THR A 53 3.53 -8.02 -8.36
CA THR A 53 3.68 -9.46 -8.60
C THR A 53 4.98 -9.76 -9.33
N TRP A 54 5.46 -11.01 -9.21
CA TRP A 54 6.61 -11.48 -9.99
C TRP A 54 6.39 -11.35 -11.50
N GLN A 55 5.16 -11.61 -11.96
CA GLN A 55 4.80 -11.42 -13.36
C GLN A 55 4.98 -9.97 -13.80
N LYS A 56 4.50 -8.99 -13.00
CA LYS A 56 4.69 -7.56 -13.29
C LYS A 56 6.16 -7.17 -13.31
N ALA A 57 6.95 -7.66 -12.36
CA ALA A 57 8.38 -7.41 -12.32
C ALA A 57 9.11 -7.98 -13.55
N ALA A 58 8.77 -9.20 -13.98
CA ALA A 58 9.34 -9.83 -15.17
C ALA A 58 8.93 -9.11 -16.47
N GLU A 59 7.66 -8.72 -16.60
CA GLU A 59 7.13 -7.92 -17.72
C GLU A 59 7.89 -6.59 -17.85
N GLN A 60 8.06 -5.85 -16.76
CA GLN A 60 8.80 -4.58 -16.73
C GLN A 60 10.28 -4.77 -17.09
N THR A 61 10.90 -5.82 -16.55
CA THR A 61 12.30 -6.14 -16.85
C THR A 61 12.47 -6.45 -18.33
N LEU A 62 11.60 -7.29 -18.91
CA LEU A 62 11.64 -7.64 -20.33
C LEU A 62 11.43 -6.42 -21.24
N GLN A 63 10.55 -5.50 -20.84
CA GLN A 63 10.30 -4.27 -21.59
C GLN A 63 11.57 -3.43 -21.73
N ILE A 64 12.34 -3.26 -20.64
CA ILE A 64 13.63 -2.55 -20.67
C ILE A 64 14.61 -3.23 -21.66
N TYR A 65 14.71 -4.57 -21.63
CA TYR A 65 15.58 -5.29 -22.57
C TYR A 65 15.17 -5.11 -24.04
N LYS A 66 13.87 -4.91 -24.32
CA LYS A 66 13.38 -4.64 -25.68
C LYS A 66 13.63 -3.22 -26.16
N GLU A 67 13.76 -2.24 -25.26
CA GLU A 67 13.98 -0.84 -25.62
C GLU A 67 15.43 -0.54 -26.01
N VAL A 68 16.36 -1.40 -25.62
CA VAL A 68 17.80 -1.27 -25.89
C VAL A 68 18.28 -2.08 -27.11
N VAL A 69 17.38 -2.82 -27.76
CA VAL A 69 17.62 -3.60 -28.98
C VAL A 69 16.85 -2.98 -30.13
#